data_AF-A0A524KUJ7-F1
#
_entry.id   AF-A0A524KUJ7-F1
#
_cell.length_a   1.000
_cell.length_b   1.000
_cell.length_c   1.000
_cell.angle_alpha   90.00
_cell.angle_beta   90.00
_cell.angle_gamma   90.00
#
_symmetry.space_group_name_H-M   'P 1'
#
loop_
_entity.id
_entity.type
_entity.pdbx_description
1 polymer ?
#
loop_
_entity_poly.entity_id
_entity_poly.type
_entity_poly.pdbx_seq_one_letter_code
_entity_poly.pdbx_strand_id
1 'polypeptide(L)'
;MEDKSLIPKNTIVLDEPSSKELVYISPDQGILLFRSSTSQLVQLRVGDILWLNAAVNDNYSFLRQIIYVSKEEYNNKGLIIKTIPWIEKHPPIISGLIARPSTLEIGQQSELICYTNDEDKDELYYSWISTGGTILGNGPGITWIAPNLSGNYWIECEVTDRRGVKDRKTIQLWVLEKYPLLTEQEKELILKNDWGNNRVIRWPDGYVEVYDATNFSKMQEVLDQWNEVLDGKVTFYLSNNPQSPVKIIYNSELRNENLCYHIDTHWRDYQLYAAEIKINPDSSLCGYPKNSFALYLHSFSGVTGFDVWKGETIDQKNWQNFNLISEIMQMMIKALYKVPPGYDLNKNQ
;
A
#
# COMPACT_ATOMS: atom_id res chain seq x y z
N MET A 1 -21.87 1.49 27.20
CA MET A 1 -21.45 2.90 27.09
C MET A 1 -21.26 3.13 25.61
N GLU A 2 -22.29 3.61 24.92
CA GLU A 2 -22.25 3.80 23.45
C GLU A 2 -21.17 4.82 23.11
N ASP A 3 -20.34 4.49 22.13
CA ASP A 3 -19.25 5.34 21.67
C ASP A 3 -19.83 6.63 21.07
N LYS A 4 -19.58 7.76 21.74
CA LYS A 4 -20.08 9.09 21.32
C LYS A 4 -19.33 9.64 20.10
N SER A 5 -18.37 8.91 19.56
CA SER A 5 -17.62 9.28 18.35
C SER A 5 -18.47 9.26 17.07
N LEU A 6 -19.56 8.49 17.04
CA LEU A 6 -20.41 8.23 15.86
C LEU A 6 -21.58 9.22 15.67
N ILE A 7 -21.73 10.23 16.55
CA ILE A 7 -22.83 11.19 16.47
C ILE A 7 -22.35 12.45 15.74
N PRO A 8 -22.94 12.81 14.58
CA PRO A 8 -22.60 14.02 13.84
C PRO A 8 -22.72 15.26 14.71
N LYS A 9 -21.74 16.17 14.62
CA LYS A 9 -21.72 17.41 15.42
C LYS A 9 -22.97 18.29 15.28
N ASN A 10 -23.68 18.19 14.14
CA ASN A 10 -24.89 18.97 13.86
C ASN A 10 -26.19 18.17 14.08
N THR A 11 -26.13 17.08 14.86
CA THR A 11 -27.32 16.30 15.20
C THR A 11 -28.27 17.13 16.07
N ILE A 12 -29.53 17.17 15.66
CA ILE A 12 -30.61 17.84 16.37
C ILE A 12 -31.30 16.83 17.28
N VAL A 13 -31.30 17.13 18.58
CA VAL A 13 -32.13 16.44 19.58
C VAL A 13 -33.38 17.26 19.78
N LEU A 14 -34.55 16.61 19.65
CA LEU A 14 -35.81 17.30 19.89
C LEU A 14 -35.91 17.73 21.36
N ASP A 15 -36.31 18.98 21.60
CA ASP A 15 -36.60 19.45 22.94
C ASP A 15 -37.85 18.76 23.51
N GLU A 16 -38.08 18.87 24.82
CA GLU A 16 -39.20 18.21 25.47
C GLU A 16 -40.57 18.62 24.87
N PRO A 17 -40.86 19.91 24.58
CA PRO A 17 -42.08 20.30 23.88
C PRO A 17 -42.26 19.61 22.52
N SER A 18 -41.22 19.60 21.68
CA SER A 18 -41.29 19.02 20.33
C SER A 18 -41.42 17.51 20.35
N SER A 19 -40.75 16.85 21.30
CA SER A 19 -40.85 15.41 21.50
C SER A 19 -42.26 14.97 21.91
N LYS A 20 -42.97 15.78 22.72
CA LYS A 20 -44.37 15.51 23.12
C LYS A 20 -45.37 15.66 21.98
N GLU A 21 -45.03 16.40 20.93
CA GLU A 21 -45.87 16.52 19.75
C GLU A 21 -45.78 15.30 18.83
N LEU A 22 -44.74 14.46 18.92
CA LEU A 22 -44.59 13.26 18.09
C LEU A 22 -45.67 12.23 18.44
N VAL A 23 -46.60 11.99 17.51
CA VAL A 23 -47.76 11.10 17.72
C VAL A 23 -47.67 9.80 16.95
N TYR A 24 -46.83 9.72 15.91
CA TYR A 24 -46.66 8.51 15.13
C TYR A 24 -45.27 8.43 14.50
N ILE A 25 -44.71 7.23 14.52
CA ILE A 25 -43.51 6.81 13.79
C ILE A 25 -43.93 5.61 12.95
N SER A 26 -43.69 5.63 11.64
CA SER A 26 -43.98 4.46 10.79
C SER A 26 -43.11 3.26 11.17
N PRO A 27 -43.51 2.02 10.85
CA PRO A 27 -42.72 0.83 11.20
C PRO A 27 -41.27 0.83 10.65
N ASP A 28 -41.05 1.40 9.45
CA ASP A 28 -39.71 1.63 8.87
C ASP A 28 -39.00 2.89 9.42
N GLN A 29 -39.71 3.60 10.28
CA GLN A 29 -39.36 4.88 10.91
C GLN A 29 -39.02 5.96 9.87
N GLY A 30 -39.49 5.80 8.63
CA GLY A 30 -39.31 6.74 7.54
C GLY A 30 -40.29 7.92 7.57
N ILE A 31 -41.35 7.86 8.37
CA ILE A 31 -42.35 8.92 8.53
C ILE A 31 -42.53 9.23 10.01
N LEU A 32 -42.42 10.50 10.34
CA LEU A 32 -42.71 11.06 11.66
C LEU A 32 -43.90 12.02 11.53
N LEU A 33 -44.91 11.84 12.36
CA LEU A 33 -46.07 12.73 12.43
C LEU A 33 -46.08 13.44 13.78
N PHE A 34 -46.10 14.77 13.74
CA PHE A 34 -46.26 15.61 14.90
C PHE A 34 -47.67 16.19 14.91
N ARG A 35 -48.31 16.24 16.08
CA ARG A 35 -49.66 16.76 16.27
C ARG A 35 -49.74 18.27 16.01
N SER A 36 -48.72 19.00 16.47
CA SER A 36 -48.60 20.45 16.30
C SER A 36 -47.16 20.84 16.00
N SER A 37 -46.97 21.98 15.34
CA SER A 37 -45.64 22.54 15.11
C SER A 37 -45.17 23.37 16.31
N THR A 38 -43.90 23.21 16.71
CA THR A 38 -43.22 24.00 17.75
C THR A 38 -42.15 24.91 17.13
N SER A 39 -41.60 25.85 17.92
CA SER A 39 -40.51 26.72 17.47
C SER A 39 -39.29 25.95 16.93
N GLN A 40 -38.96 24.79 17.50
CA GLN A 40 -37.86 23.95 17.01
C GLN A 40 -38.25 23.20 15.73
N LEU A 41 -39.46 22.63 15.66
CA LEU A 41 -39.93 21.85 14.51
C LEU A 41 -40.04 22.69 13.22
N VAL A 42 -40.46 23.97 13.31
CA VAL A 42 -40.53 24.87 12.14
C VAL A 42 -39.15 25.15 11.53
N GLN A 43 -38.11 25.13 12.36
CA GLN A 43 -36.73 25.42 11.94
C GLN A 43 -36.08 24.27 11.19
N LEU A 44 -36.61 23.05 11.32
CA LEU A 44 -36.08 21.86 10.65
C LEU A 44 -36.10 22.00 9.13
N ARG A 45 -35.07 21.46 8.49
CA ARG A 45 -34.84 21.54 7.04
C ARG A 45 -34.49 20.16 6.49
N VAL A 46 -34.70 20.02 5.19
CA VAL A 46 -34.16 18.88 4.45
C VAL A 46 -32.64 18.88 4.60
N GLY A 47 -32.07 17.73 4.97
CA GLY A 47 -30.66 17.55 5.26
C GLY A 47 -30.32 17.48 6.75
N ASP A 48 -31.17 18.01 7.64
CA ASP A 48 -30.93 17.96 9.09
C ASP A 48 -30.92 16.52 9.59
N ILE A 49 -30.11 16.25 10.62
CA ILE A 49 -29.95 14.93 11.22
C ILE A 49 -30.66 14.95 12.58
N LEU A 50 -31.67 14.12 12.75
CA LEU A 50 -32.42 13.96 13.99
C LEU A 50 -31.89 12.76 14.78
N TRP A 51 -31.71 12.95 16.08
CA TRP A 51 -31.64 11.84 17.02
C TRP A 51 -33.03 11.60 17.59
N LEU A 52 -33.63 10.45 17.26
CA LEU A 52 -34.92 10.06 17.80
C LEU A 52 -34.69 9.13 19.00
N ASN A 53 -35.19 9.55 20.14
CA ASN A 53 -35.20 8.74 21.34
C ASN A 53 -36.50 7.92 21.36
N ALA A 54 -36.42 6.64 20.96
CA ALA A 54 -37.57 5.75 21.05
C ALA A 54 -37.89 5.52 22.54
N ALA A 55 -39.05 6.00 23.00
CA ALA A 55 -39.39 5.96 24.40
C ALA A 55 -39.71 4.52 24.89
N VAL A 56 -38.93 4.09 25.88
CA VAL A 56 -39.23 3.24 27.06
C VAL A 56 -39.16 1.71 26.95
N ASN A 57 -39.31 1.04 25.80
CA ASN A 57 -39.22 -0.44 25.78
C ASN A 57 -38.20 -1.07 24.82
N ASP A 58 -37.53 -0.31 23.95
CA ASP A 58 -36.52 -0.85 23.04
C ASP A 58 -35.26 0.02 23.08
N ASN A 59 -34.12 -0.60 23.40
CA ASN A 59 -32.80 0.03 23.56
C ASN A 59 -32.18 0.57 22.25
N TYR A 60 -32.98 0.98 21.27
CA TYR A 60 -32.48 1.44 19.97
C TYR A 60 -32.81 2.91 19.78
N SER A 61 -31.89 3.78 20.20
CA SER A 61 -31.85 5.15 19.72
C SER A 61 -31.20 5.16 18.33
N PHE A 62 -31.71 5.98 17.39
CA PHE A 62 -31.20 5.95 16.01
C PHE A 62 -31.17 7.35 15.37
N LEU A 63 -30.16 7.55 14.52
CA LEU A 63 -29.95 8.78 13.74
C LEU A 63 -30.72 8.71 12.42
N ARG A 64 -31.40 9.80 12.07
CA ARG A 64 -32.22 9.90 10.85
C ARG A 64 -31.92 11.20 10.11
N GLN A 65 -31.75 11.15 8.80
CA GLN A 65 -31.65 12.35 7.97
C GLN A 65 -33.02 12.74 7.43
N ILE A 66 -33.40 14.01 7.57
CA ILE A 66 -34.64 14.55 7.02
C ILE A 66 -34.52 14.68 5.51
N ILE A 67 -35.43 14.04 4.77
CA ILE A 67 -35.54 14.15 3.30
C ILE A 67 -36.75 14.99 2.87
N TYR A 68 -37.69 15.24 3.78
CA TYR A 68 -38.89 16.04 3.51
C TYR A 68 -39.48 16.59 4.81
N VAL A 69 -40.00 17.82 4.76
CA VAL A 69 -40.76 18.46 5.84
C VAL A 69 -41.99 19.13 5.23
N SER A 70 -43.19 18.81 5.71
CA SER A 70 -44.41 19.51 5.31
C SER A 70 -44.53 20.85 6.03
N LYS A 71 -44.08 21.95 5.42
CA LYS A 71 -44.23 23.28 6.02
C LYS A 71 -45.56 23.89 5.59
N GLU A 72 -46.57 23.90 6.47
CA GLU A 72 -47.75 24.75 6.30
C GLU A 72 -47.53 26.08 7.04
N GLU A 73 -47.77 27.21 6.36
CA GLU A 73 -47.41 28.55 6.85
C GLU A 73 -48.35 29.12 7.94
N TYR A 74 -49.46 28.44 8.28
CA TYR A 74 -50.46 28.99 9.21
C TYR A 74 -50.95 28.01 10.30
N ASN A 75 -50.83 28.47 11.55
CA ASN A 75 -51.46 27.99 12.81
C ASN A 75 -51.27 26.53 13.21
N ASN A 76 -50.21 26.21 13.98
CA ASN A 76 -50.10 25.02 14.86
C ASN A 76 -50.55 23.67 14.28
N LYS A 77 -50.69 23.52 12.97
CA LYS A 77 -51.09 22.27 12.35
C LYS A 77 -49.96 21.26 12.44
N GLY A 78 -50.33 19.98 12.42
CA GLY A 78 -49.39 18.89 12.52
C GLY A 78 -48.34 18.90 11.40
N LEU A 79 -47.18 18.32 11.70
CA LEU A 79 -46.03 18.27 10.81
C LEU A 79 -45.78 16.82 10.36
N ILE A 80 -45.55 16.62 9.07
CA ILE A 80 -45.06 15.35 8.52
C ILE A 80 -43.59 15.55 8.14
N ILE A 81 -42.72 14.74 8.74
CA ILE A 81 -41.32 14.66 8.37
C ILE A 81 -41.08 13.28 7.74
N LYS A 82 -40.48 13.24 6.56
CA LYS A 82 -39.92 11.98 6.04
C LYS A 82 -38.44 11.93 6.31
N THR A 83 -37.96 10.77 6.74
CA THR A 83 -36.57 10.55 7.07
C THR A 83 -36.04 9.26 6.46
N ILE A 84 -34.72 9.15 6.38
CA ILE A 84 -33.99 7.92 6.07
C ILE A 84 -32.98 7.64 7.19
N PRO A 85 -32.54 6.39 7.39
CA PRO A 85 -31.41 6.10 8.27
C PRO A 85 -30.21 6.99 7.92
N TRP A 86 -29.61 7.63 8.94
CA TRP A 86 -28.34 8.32 8.75
C TRP A 86 -27.21 7.31 8.90
N ILE A 87 -26.30 7.29 7.91
CA ILE A 87 -25.13 6.42 7.87
C ILE A 87 -23.93 7.34 7.65
N GLU A 88 -22.89 7.21 8.48
CA GLU A 88 -21.61 7.87 8.25
C GLU A 88 -21.00 7.31 6.97
N LYS A 89 -20.59 8.19 6.05
CA LYS A 89 -20.09 7.77 4.74
C LYS A 89 -18.60 7.92 4.65
N HIS A 90 -17.97 6.94 4.04
CA HIS A 90 -16.54 6.89 3.84
C HIS A 90 -16.24 6.94 2.33
N PRO A 91 -15.29 7.76 1.88
CA PRO A 91 -14.85 7.70 0.49
C PRO A 91 -14.24 6.33 0.20
N PRO A 92 -14.33 5.81 -1.04
CA PRO A 92 -13.50 4.68 -1.42
C PRO A 92 -12.03 5.09 -1.32
N ILE A 93 -11.18 4.20 -0.82
CA ILE A 93 -9.74 4.44 -0.65
C ILE A 93 -8.98 3.46 -1.53
N ILE A 94 -8.06 3.96 -2.36
CA ILE A 94 -7.12 3.12 -3.10
C ILE A 94 -6.00 2.70 -2.13
N SER A 95 -6.09 1.48 -1.61
CA SER A 95 -5.09 0.91 -0.71
C SER A 95 -3.78 0.57 -1.43
N GLY A 96 -3.80 0.28 -2.74
CA GLY A 96 -2.59 0.00 -3.51
C GLY A 96 -2.78 0.04 -5.03
N LEU A 97 -1.71 0.35 -5.76
CA LEU A 97 -1.67 0.33 -7.22
C LEU A 97 -0.35 -0.33 -7.65
N ILE A 98 -0.43 -1.45 -8.36
CA ILE A 98 0.72 -2.29 -8.73
C ILE A 98 0.77 -2.45 -10.25
N ALA A 99 1.97 -2.41 -10.84
CA ALA A 99 2.23 -2.71 -12.25
C ALA A 99 3.22 -3.89 -12.39
N ARG A 100 2.95 -4.82 -13.31
CA ARG A 100 3.75 -6.04 -13.51
C ARG A 100 3.91 -6.36 -15.01
N PRO A 101 5.11 -6.15 -15.58
CA PRO A 101 6.26 -5.41 -15.02
C PRO A 101 6.04 -3.90 -15.05
N SER A 102 6.82 -3.14 -14.29
CA SER A 102 6.82 -1.66 -14.28
C SER A 102 7.84 -1.06 -15.26
N THR A 103 8.83 -1.83 -15.71
CA THR A 103 9.73 -1.47 -16.83
C THR A 103 9.51 -2.45 -17.98
N LEU A 104 9.46 -1.93 -19.21
CA LEU A 104 9.06 -2.64 -20.42
C LEU A 104 9.90 -2.21 -21.61
N GLU A 105 9.98 -3.04 -22.64
CA GLU A 105 10.36 -2.58 -23.98
C GLU A 105 9.14 -2.05 -24.74
N ILE A 106 9.39 -1.30 -25.81
CA ILE A 106 8.37 -0.85 -26.75
C ILE A 106 7.45 -2.01 -27.16
N GLY A 107 6.13 -1.78 -27.04
CA GLY A 107 5.10 -2.74 -27.43
C GLY A 107 4.85 -3.89 -26.44
N GLN A 108 5.63 -4.03 -25.37
CA GLN A 108 5.35 -5.02 -24.32
C GLN A 108 4.16 -4.61 -23.44
N GLN A 109 3.66 -5.56 -22.66
CA GLN A 109 2.45 -5.39 -21.85
C GLN A 109 2.76 -5.45 -20.35
N SER A 110 2.06 -4.62 -19.57
CA SER A 110 2.06 -4.60 -18.11
C SER A 110 0.65 -4.89 -17.60
N GLU A 111 0.53 -5.78 -16.62
CA GLU A 111 -0.69 -5.94 -15.84
C GLU A 111 -0.71 -4.91 -14.71
N LEU A 112 -1.78 -4.11 -14.63
CA LEU A 112 -1.99 -3.19 -13.51
C LEU A 112 -3.19 -3.61 -12.68
N ILE A 113 -3.03 -3.59 -11.35
CA ILE A 113 -4.07 -3.93 -10.38
C ILE A 113 -4.20 -2.80 -9.36
N CYS A 114 -5.43 -2.30 -9.21
CA CYS A 114 -5.85 -1.32 -8.20
C CYS A 114 -6.58 -2.03 -7.07
N TYR A 115 -6.00 -1.98 -5.87
CA TYR A 115 -6.61 -2.45 -4.64
C TYR A 115 -7.37 -1.31 -3.98
N THR A 116 -8.62 -1.56 -3.60
CA THR A 116 -9.50 -0.58 -2.99
C THR A 116 -10.08 -1.11 -1.70
N ASN A 117 -10.23 -0.25 -0.71
CA ASN A 117 -11.02 -0.48 0.48
C ASN A 117 -12.20 0.49 0.48
N ASP A 118 -13.40 -0.05 0.65
CA ASP A 118 -14.60 0.75 0.84
C ASP A 118 -15.34 0.20 2.06
N GLU A 119 -15.40 1.02 3.11
CA GLU A 119 -16.02 0.64 4.38
C GLU A 119 -17.54 0.47 4.23
N ASP A 120 -18.14 1.23 3.32
CA ASP A 120 -19.58 1.25 3.08
C ASP A 120 -20.03 0.10 2.16
N LYS A 121 -19.09 -0.58 1.51
CA LYS A 121 -19.31 -1.66 0.52
C LYS A 121 -20.26 -1.23 -0.62
N ASP A 122 -20.18 0.02 -1.01
CA ASP A 122 -20.83 0.58 -2.18
C ASP A 122 -20.20 -0.01 -3.47
N GLU A 123 -20.96 0.03 -4.57
CA GLU A 123 -20.41 -0.36 -5.87
C GLU A 123 -19.42 0.70 -6.36
N LEU A 124 -18.25 0.25 -6.81
CA LEU A 124 -17.15 1.10 -7.24
C LEU A 124 -16.99 1.09 -8.76
N TYR A 125 -16.72 2.28 -9.31
CA TYR A 125 -16.41 2.49 -10.72
C TYR A 125 -14.96 2.93 -10.86
N TYR A 126 -14.24 2.32 -11.80
CA TYR A 126 -12.83 2.57 -12.04
C TYR A 126 -12.65 3.27 -13.37
N SER A 127 -11.85 4.33 -13.36
CA SER A 127 -11.42 5.06 -14.55
C SER A 127 -9.90 5.08 -14.59
N TRP A 128 -9.33 4.75 -15.75
CA TRP A 128 -7.89 4.69 -15.95
C TRP A 128 -7.47 5.68 -17.01
N ILE A 129 -6.45 6.49 -16.70
CA ILE A 129 -5.89 7.49 -17.61
C ILE A 129 -4.40 7.21 -17.72
N SER A 130 -3.87 7.26 -18.94
CA SER A 130 -2.43 7.19 -19.16
C SER A 130 -1.95 8.36 -19.99
N THR A 131 -0.73 8.79 -19.70
CA THR A 131 0.01 9.80 -20.48
C THR A 131 0.46 9.29 -21.85
N GLY A 132 0.44 7.96 -22.08
CA GLY A 132 0.74 7.34 -23.37
C GLY A 132 0.52 5.82 -23.36
N GLY A 133 0.72 5.15 -24.50
CA GLY A 133 0.41 3.73 -24.63
C GLY A 133 -1.08 3.44 -24.78
N THR A 134 -1.46 2.16 -24.65
CA THR A 134 -2.85 1.69 -24.83
C THR A 134 -3.32 0.92 -23.61
N ILE A 135 -4.45 1.30 -23.03
CA ILE A 135 -5.10 0.54 -21.95
C ILE A 135 -6.13 -0.41 -22.55
N LEU A 136 -6.08 -1.68 -22.13
CA LEU A 136 -7.06 -2.72 -22.42
C LEU A 136 -7.72 -3.19 -21.12
N GLY A 137 -9.05 -3.37 -21.16
CA GLY A 137 -9.84 -3.79 -20.00
C GLY A 137 -10.40 -2.62 -19.20
N ASN A 138 -11.05 -2.94 -18.09
CA ASN A 138 -11.73 -2.01 -17.19
C ASN A 138 -11.84 -2.60 -15.78
N GLY A 139 -12.34 -1.81 -14.83
CA GLY A 139 -12.50 -2.25 -13.45
C GLY A 139 -11.18 -2.18 -12.66
N PRO A 140 -10.99 -3.03 -11.64
CA PRO A 140 -9.84 -2.96 -10.74
C PRO A 140 -8.54 -3.48 -11.36
N GLY A 141 -8.59 -4.14 -12.53
CA GLY A 141 -7.41 -4.66 -13.22
C GLY A 141 -7.45 -4.33 -14.71
N ILE A 142 -6.33 -3.89 -15.26
CA ILE A 142 -6.17 -3.58 -16.69
C ILE A 142 -4.87 -4.16 -17.23
N THR A 143 -4.76 -4.24 -18.55
CA THR A 143 -3.49 -4.45 -19.26
C THR A 143 -3.10 -3.16 -19.97
N TRP A 144 -1.89 -2.67 -19.73
CA TRP A 144 -1.33 -1.53 -20.45
C TRP A 144 -0.27 -1.99 -21.44
N ILE A 145 -0.35 -1.50 -22.68
CA ILE A 145 0.60 -1.78 -23.76
C ILE A 145 1.49 -0.55 -23.95
N ALA A 146 2.80 -0.76 -23.85
CA ALA A 146 3.80 0.27 -24.06
C ALA A 146 3.71 0.88 -25.47
N PRO A 147 3.75 2.22 -25.61
CA PRO A 147 3.77 2.87 -26.92
C PRO A 147 5.07 2.61 -27.68
N ASN A 148 5.15 3.14 -28.90
CA ASN A 148 6.31 3.02 -29.78
C ASN A 148 7.44 4.03 -29.50
N LEU A 149 7.43 4.67 -28.33
CA LEU A 149 8.42 5.65 -27.91
C LEU A 149 8.91 5.31 -26.51
N SER A 150 10.24 5.27 -26.34
CA SER A 150 10.87 5.10 -25.04
C SER A 150 10.67 6.34 -24.16
N GLY A 151 10.61 6.14 -22.85
CA GLY A 151 10.38 7.20 -21.89
C GLY A 151 9.57 6.75 -20.68
N ASN A 152 9.20 7.72 -19.86
CA ASN A 152 8.43 7.51 -18.66
C ASN A 152 6.95 7.76 -18.94
N TYR A 153 6.09 6.84 -18.50
CA TYR A 153 4.65 6.95 -18.65
C TYR A 153 3.99 6.83 -17.30
N TRP A 154 3.09 7.76 -17.00
CA TRP A 154 2.26 7.74 -15.81
C TRP A 154 0.88 7.17 -16.13
N ILE A 155 0.41 6.28 -15.26
CA ILE A 155 -0.93 5.72 -15.30
C ILE A 155 -1.62 6.08 -13.99
N GLU A 156 -2.74 6.79 -14.09
CA GLU A 156 -3.61 7.17 -12.98
C GLU A 156 -4.85 6.27 -12.96
N CYS A 157 -5.17 5.76 -11.77
CA CYS A 157 -6.44 5.12 -11.46
C CYS A 157 -7.29 6.06 -10.62
N GLU A 158 -8.51 6.35 -11.05
CA GLU A 158 -9.57 6.99 -10.28
C GLU A 158 -10.63 5.96 -9.90
N VAL A 159 -11.00 5.93 -8.63
CA VAL A 159 -12.10 5.10 -8.11
C VAL A 159 -13.20 6.02 -7.63
N THR A 160 -14.44 5.77 -8.08
CA THR A 160 -15.62 6.57 -7.77
C THR A 160 -16.74 5.67 -7.25
N ASP A 161 -17.43 6.08 -6.18
CA ASP A 161 -18.64 5.40 -5.71
C ASP A 161 -19.89 5.80 -6.53
N ARG A 162 -21.03 5.14 -6.31
CA ARG A 162 -22.34 5.50 -6.94
C ARG A 162 -22.81 6.93 -6.65
N ARG A 163 -22.20 7.62 -5.68
CA ARG A 163 -22.64 8.93 -5.17
C ARG A 163 -21.69 10.05 -5.60
N GLY A 164 -20.63 9.74 -6.34
CA GLY A 164 -19.68 10.68 -6.94
C GLY A 164 -18.47 11.02 -6.08
N VAL A 165 -18.25 10.34 -4.95
CA VAL A 165 -17.05 10.50 -4.10
C VAL A 165 -15.90 9.69 -4.69
N LYS A 166 -14.69 10.24 -4.67
CA LYS A 166 -13.56 9.70 -5.45
C LYS A 166 -12.23 9.69 -4.72
N ASP A 167 -11.36 8.76 -5.11
CA ASP A 167 -9.94 8.72 -4.78
C ASP A 167 -9.09 8.42 -6.04
N ARG A 168 -7.83 8.84 -6.03
CA ARG A 168 -6.91 8.72 -7.18
C ARG A 168 -5.49 8.34 -6.75
N LYS A 169 -4.85 7.44 -7.50
CA LYS A 169 -3.42 7.14 -7.38
C LYS A 169 -2.76 6.97 -8.74
N THR A 170 -1.47 7.29 -8.79
CA THR A 170 -0.66 7.22 -10.01
C THR A 170 0.53 6.31 -9.81
N ILE A 171 0.85 5.53 -10.85
CA ILE A 171 2.07 4.72 -10.94
C ILE A 171 2.86 5.11 -12.19
N GLN A 172 4.19 5.06 -12.10
CA GLN A 172 5.10 5.32 -13.20
C GLN A 172 5.58 3.99 -13.80
N LEU A 173 5.56 3.91 -15.14
CA LEU A 173 6.13 2.83 -15.93
C LEU A 173 7.25 3.38 -16.81
N TRP A 174 8.31 2.60 -17.00
CA TRP A 174 9.45 2.94 -17.86
C TRP A 174 9.43 2.11 -19.14
N VAL A 175 9.48 2.76 -20.30
CA VAL A 175 9.57 2.09 -21.61
C VAL A 175 10.95 2.33 -22.20
N LEU A 176 11.63 1.25 -22.54
CA LEU A 176 12.95 1.24 -23.16
C LEU A 176 12.80 0.90 -24.65
N GLU A 177 13.72 1.37 -25.50
CA GLU A 177 13.78 0.91 -26.89
C GLU A 177 14.13 -0.58 -26.96
N LYS A 178 15.11 -0.97 -26.15
CA LYS A 178 15.50 -2.34 -25.86
C LYS A 178 16.12 -2.34 -24.46
N TYR A 179 16.01 -3.44 -23.72
CA TYR A 179 16.81 -3.60 -22.53
C TYR A 179 18.30 -3.51 -22.88
N PRO A 180 19.10 -2.83 -22.06
CA PRO A 180 20.54 -2.82 -22.25
C PRO A 180 21.06 -4.26 -22.19
N LEU A 181 21.95 -4.58 -23.12
CA LEU A 181 22.65 -5.86 -23.11
C LEU A 181 23.69 -5.88 -22.01
N LEU A 182 23.79 -7.01 -21.33
CA LEU A 182 24.89 -7.28 -20.43
C LEU A 182 26.15 -7.55 -21.23
N THR A 183 27.24 -6.91 -20.83
CA THR A 183 28.59 -7.27 -21.28
C THR A 183 28.97 -8.67 -20.76
N GLU A 184 29.95 -9.31 -21.38
CA GLU A 184 30.41 -10.63 -20.90
C GLU A 184 30.92 -10.59 -19.45
N GLN A 185 31.62 -9.52 -19.08
CA GLN A 185 32.05 -9.31 -17.70
C GLN A 185 30.88 -9.21 -16.72
N GLU A 186 29.80 -8.51 -17.10
CA GLU A 186 28.60 -8.41 -16.28
C GLU A 186 27.87 -9.75 -16.16
N LYS A 187 27.78 -10.52 -17.25
CA LYS A 187 27.22 -11.88 -17.22
C LYS A 187 28.05 -12.78 -16.29
N GLU A 188 29.37 -12.75 -16.39
CA GLU A 188 30.26 -13.52 -15.51
C GLU A 188 30.08 -13.14 -14.03
N LEU A 189 29.95 -11.85 -13.73
CA LEU A 189 29.68 -11.37 -12.37
C LEU A 189 28.33 -11.86 -11.85
N ILE A 190 27.27 -11.82 -12.65
CA ILE A 190 25.95 -12.32 -12.25
C ILE A 190 26.01 -13.84 -12.08
N LEU A 191 26.56 -14.60 -13.05
CA LEU A 191 26.70 -16.05 -12.98
C LEU A 191 27.44 -16.52 -11.72
N LYS A 192 28.50 -15.79 -11.31
CA LYS A 192 29.30 -16.12 -10.12
C LYS A 192 28.55 -15.84 -8.82
N ASN A 193 27.69 -14.81 -8.78
CA ASN A 193 27.19 -14.24 -7.52
C ASN A 193 25.65 -14.14 -7.42
N ASP A 194 24.86 -14.56 -8.40
CA ASP A 194 23.39 -14.53 -8.34
C ASP A 194 22.78 -15.89 -7.94
N TRP A 195 21.54 -15.84 -7.47
CA TRP A 195 20.72 -16.97 -7.06
C TRP A 195 20.32 -17.86 -8.25
N GLY A 196 20.04 -17.26 -9.41
CA GLY A 196 19.27 -17.89 -10.48
C GLY A 196 20.03 -18.72 -11.51
N ASN A 197 21.30 -19.04 -11.24
CA ASN A 197 22.21 -19.75 -12.14
C ASN A 197 22.29 -19.06 -13.51
N ASN A 198 21.46 -19.46 -14.48
CA ASN A 198 21.45 -18.92 -15.85
C ASN A 198 20.32 -17.91 -16.12
N ARG A 199 19.47 -17.63 -15.13
CA ARG A 199 18.35 -16.69 -15.25
C ARG A 199 18.45 -15.64 -14.15
N VAL A 200 18.28 -14.38 -14.50
CA VAL A 200 18.33 -13.28 -13.52
C VAL A 200 17.17 -13.39 -12.53
N ILE A 201 17.48 -13.47 -11.24
CA ILE A 201 16.50 -13.35 -10.16
C ILE A 201 16.68 -12.01 -9.45
N ARG A 202 15.64 -11.18 -9.44
CA ARG A 202 15.67 -9.88 -8.75
C ARG A 202 14.27 -9.39 -8.40
N TRP A 203 14.20 -8.33 -7.61
CA TRP A 203 12.93 -7.64 -7.36
C TRP A 203 12.40 -7.03 -8.67
N PRO A 204 11.08 -7.02 -8.91
CA PRO A 204 10.47 -6.14 -9.89
C PRO A 204 10.81 -4.68 -9.61
N ASP A 205 10.87 -3.85 -10.65
CA ASP A 205 11.15 -2.41 -10.47
C ASP A 205 10.04 -1.75 -9.62
N GLY A 206 10.39 -0.81 -8.75
CA GLY A 206 9.45 -0.09 -7.88
C GLY A 206 9.88 -0.02 -6.42
N TYR A 207 8.91 0.09 -5.52
CA TYR A 207 9.16 0.28 -4.08
C TYR A 207 8.97 -1.02 -3.31
N VAL A 208 9.86 -1.30 -2.35
CA VAL A 208 9.81 -2.49 -1.51
C VAL A 208 9.87 -2.09 -0.03
N GLU A 209 8.83 -2.44 0.73
CA GLU A 209 8.79 -2.17 2.17
C GLU A 209 9.79 -3.02 2.93
N VAL A 210 10.47 -2.40 3.88
CA VAL A 210 11.39 -3.04 4.83
C VAL A 210 10.88 -2.81 6.25
N TYR A 211 10.59 -3.89 6.96
CA TYR A 211 10.28 -3.87 8.38
C TYR A 211 11.48 -4.32 9.19
N ASP A 212 12.02 -3.43 10.02
CA ASP A 212 13.13 -3.74 10.92
C ASP A 212 12.62 -3.93 12.37
N ALA A 213 12.47 -5.18 12.78
CA ALA A 213 12.07 -5.54 14.14
C ALA A 213 13.21 -5.40 15.15
N THR A 214 14.45 -5.24 14.72
CA THR A 214 15.61 -5.08 15.61
C THR A 214 15.76 -3.65 16.11
N ASN A 215 15.06 -2.70 15.46
CA ASN A 215 15.16 -1.26 15.68
C ASN A 215 16.60 -0.73 15.54
N PHE A 216 17.30 -1.16 14.49
CA PHE A 216 18.66 -0.69 14.24
C PHE A 216 18.64 0.79 13.84
N SER A 217 19.27 1.63 14.68
CA SER A 217 19.17 3.09 14.56
C SER A 217 19.71 3.68 13.25
N LYS A 218 20.59 2.96 12.55
CA LYS A 218 21.18 3.39 11.27
C LYS A 218 20.62 2.62 10.07
N MET A 219 19.47 1.95 10.21
CA MET A 219 18.90 1.15 9.12
C MET A 219 18.56 2.01 7.90
N GLN A 220 18.11 3.26 8.09
CA GLN A 220 17.87 4.17 6.96
C GLN A 220 19.14 4.42 6.14
N GLU A 221 20.29 4.63 6.78
CA GLU A 221 21.57 4.80 6.09
C GLU A 221 21.97 3.55 5.28
N VAL A 222 21.63 2.35 5.77
CA VAL A 222 21.84 1.09 5.02
C VAL A 222 20.99 1.07 3.76
N LEU A 223 19.71 1.42 3.87
CA LEU A 223 18.80 1.48 2.72
C LEU A 223 19.24 2.54 1.71
N ASP A 224 19.65 3.71 2.18
CA ASP A 224 20.10 4.81 1.31
C ASP A 224 21.31 4.38 0.45
N GLN A 225 22.30 3.68 1.03
CA GLN A 225 23.45 3.16 0.28
C GLN A 225 23.03 2.13 -0.79
N TRP A 226 22.13 1.19 -0.46
CA TRP A 226 21.67 0.21 -1.44
C TRP A 226 20.80 0.84 -2.52
N ASN A 227 19.95 1.80 -2.16
CA ASN A 227 19.10 2.54 -3.11
C ASN A 227 19.93 3.34 -4.11
N GLU A 228 21.08 3.91 -3.69
CA GLU A 228 22.02 4.55 -4.61
C GLU A 228 22.60 3.57 -5.63
N VAL A 229 22.94 2.34 -5.21
CA VAL A 229 23.44 1.29 -6.11
C VAL A 229 22.37 0.84 -7.10
N LEU A 230 21.10 0.78 -6.68
CA LEU A 230 19.97 0.33 -7.49
C LEU A 230 19.47 1.38 -8.49
N ASP A 231 19.97 2.62 -8.41
CA ASP A 231 19.73 3.69 -9.38
C ASP A 231 18.23 3.90 -9.70
N GLY A 232 17.40 3.86 -8.65
CA GLY A 232 15.95 4.07 -8.75
C GLY A 232 15.16 2.93 -9.41
N LYS A 233 15.80 1.85 -9.85
CA LYS A 233 15.09 0.65 -10.36
C LYS A 233 14.26 0.01 -9.26
N VAL A 234 14.86 -0.15 -8.09
CA VAL A 234 14.17 -0.58 -6.87
C VAL A 234 14.53 0.37 -5.74
N THR A 235 13.52 0.78 -4.97
CA THR A 235 13.68 1.64 -3.80
C THR A 235 13.16 0.93 -2.56
N PHE A 236 14.07 0.56 -1.67
CA PHE A 236 13.74 0.02 -0.36
C PHE A 236 13.46 1.16 0.62
N TYR A 237 12.39 1.06 1.40
CA TYR A 237 12.04 2.07 2.40
C TYR A 237 11.57 1.45 3.71
N LEU A 238 11.88 2.11 4.83
CA LEU A 238 11.45 1.68 6.14
C LEU A 238 9.93 1.82 6.29
N SER A 239 9.31 0.77 6.81
CA SER A 239 7.89 0.69 7.11
C SER A 239 7.67 0.15 8.51
N ASN A 240 6.60 0.60 9.18
CA ASN A 240 6.16 0.04 10.45
C ASN A 240 5.26 -1.20 10.27
N ASN A 241 5.06 -1.65 9.03
CA ASN A 241 4.21 -2.79 8.68
C ASN A 241 4.95 -4.12 8.93
N PRO A 242 4.57 -4.93 9.94
CA PRO A 242 5.23 -6.22 10.20
C PRO A 242 5.01 -7.27 9.09
N GLN A 243 4.14 -6.98 8.12
CA GLN A 243 3.92 -7.79 6.92
C GLN A 243 4.67 -7.27 5.69
N SER A 244 5.63 -6.36 5.88
CA SER A 244 6.50 -5.90 4.79
C SER A 244 7.18 -7.07 4.07
N PRO A 245 7.40 -6.98 2.75
CA PRO A 245 8.07 -8.02 1.97
C PRO A 245 9.48 -8.35 2.47
N VAL A 246 10.20 -7.34 2.96
CA VAL A 246 11.51 -7.53 3.60
C VAL A 246 11.36 -7.37 5.10
N LYS A 247 11.87 -8.35 5.85
CA LYS A 247 11.84 -8.34 7.32
C LYS A 247 13.24 -8.54 7.88
N ILE A 248 13.58 -7.79 8.93
CA ILE A 248 14.83 -7.95 9.67
C ILE A 248 14.46 -8.26 11.12
N ILE A 249 14.91 -9.40 11.62
CA ILE A 249 14.56 -9.90 12.96
C ILE A 249 15.79 -10.44 13.69
N TYR A 250 15.71 -10.52 15.02
CA TYR A 250 16.70 -11.28 15.79
C TYR A 250 16.38 -12.78 15.77
N ASN A 251 17.41 -13.61 15.63
CA ASN A 251 17.31 -15.06 15.86
C ASN A 251 18.50 -15.54 16.70
N SER A 252 18.23 -15.99 17.94
CA SER A 252 19.25 -16.51 18.85
C SER A 252 19.77 -17.90 18.48
N GLU A 253 19.06 -18.66 17.66
CA GLU A 253 19.45 -20.02 17.24
C GLU A 253 20.74 -20.00 16.38
N LEU A 254 20.98 -18.90 15.67
CA LEU A 254 22.19 -18.68 14.85
C LEU A 254 23.50 -18.78 15.63
N ARG A 255 23.47 -18.65 16.96
CA ARG A 255 24.64 -18.87 17.82
C ARG A 255 25.15 -20.28 17.74
N ASN A 256 24.26 -21.27 17.64
CA ASN A 256 24.62 -22.68 17.59
C ASN A 256 25.30 -23.02 16.25
N GLU A 257 25.02 -22.23 15.21
CA GLU A 257 25.57 -22.37 13.87
C GLU A 257 26.82 -21.49 13.65
N ASN A 258 27.21 -20.71 14.66
CA ASN A 258 28.31 -19.74 14.59
C ASN A 258 28.15 -18.73 13.43
N LEU A 259 26.90 -18.35 13.12
CA LEU A 259 26.56 -17.39 12.08
C LEU A 259 26.30 -16.00 12.66
N CYS A 260 26.77 -14.96 11.97
CA CYS A 260 26.49 -13.56 12.34
C CYS A 260 25.06 -13.15 11.95
N TYR A 261 24.62 -13.64 10.79
CA TYR A 261 23.28 -13.46 10.26
C TYR A 261 22.96 -14.63 9.31
N HIS A 262 21.68 -14.77 8.97
CA HIS A 262 21.21 -15.64 7.91
C HIS A 262 20.23 -14.86 7.04
N ILE A 263 20.10 -15.24 5.78
CA ILE A 263 19.14 -14.63 4.86
C ILE A 263 18.36 -15.69 4.10
N ASP A 264 17.04 -15.56 4.16
CA ASP A 264 16.08 -16.33 3.39
C ASP A 264 15.47 -15.42 2.32
N THR A 265 15.52 -15.83 1.05
CA THR A 265 14.89 -15.10 -0.06
C THR A 265 13.84 -15.98 -0.73
N HIS A 266 12.76 -15.37 -1.20
CA HIS A 266 11.66 -16.05 -1.85
C HIS A 266 11.33 -15.37 -3.17
N TRP A 267 11.27 -16.19 -4.23
CA TRP A 267 10.93 -15.74 -5.57
C TRP A 267 9.96 -16.69 -6.26
N ARG A 268 9.22 -16.14 -7.22
CA ARG A 268 8.33 -16.87 -8.15
C ARG A 268 8.46 -16.22 -9.52
N ASP A 269 8.49 -17.02 -10.57
CA ASP A 269 8.64 -16.53 -11.95
C ASP A 269 9.84 -15.56 -12.09
N TYR A 270 10.95 -15.92 -11.43
CA TYR A 270 12.21 -15.16 -11.35
C TYR A 270 12.13 -13.81 -10.63
N GLN A 271 10.99 -13.47 -10.02
CA GLN A 271 10.77 -12.23 -9.29
C GLN A 271 10.85 -12.48 -7.78
N LEU A 272 11.73 -11.75 -7.10
CA LEU A 272 11.73 -11.70 -5.63
C LEU A 272 10.42 -11.06 -5.15
N TYR A 273 9.80 -11.68 -4.15
CA TYR A 273 8.58 -11.16 -3.52
C TYR A 273 8.67 -11.10 -2.00
N ALA A 274 9.64 -11.77 -1.36
CA ALA A 274 9.90 -11.66 0.07
C ALA A 274 11.36 -11.98 0.39
N ALA A 275 11.87 -11.39 1.47
CA ALA A 275 13.17 -11.73 2.05
C ALA A 275 13.17 -11.54 3.58
N GLU A 276 13.87 -12.40 4.30
CA GLU A 276 14.01 -12.31 5.75
C GLU A 276 15.48 -12.37 6.14
N ILE A 277 15.96 -11.32 6.81
CA ILE A 277 17.28 -11.26 7.43
C ILE A 277 17.13 -11.61 8.91
N LYS A 278 17.82 -12.66 9.33
CA LYS A 278 17.91 -13.08 10.73
C LYS A 278 19.26 -12.65 11.28
N ILE A 279 19.26 -11.79 12.29
CA ILE A 279 20.46 -11.24 12.94
C ILE A 279 20.73 -12.03 14.21
N ASN A 280 21.96 -12.48 14.41
CA ASN A 280 22.35 -13.11 15.66
C ASN A 280 22.58 -12.02 16.74
N PRO A 281 21.78 -11.97 17.82
CA PRO A 281 21.88 -10.93 18.84
C PRO A 281 23.19 -10.98 19.66
N ASP A 282 23.90 -12.13 19.69
CA ASP A 282 25.18 -12.29 20.39
C ASP A 282 26.34 -12.59 19.43
N SER A 283 26.38 -11.88 18.30
CA SER A 283 27.43 -11.98 17.29
C SER A 283 28.68 -11.14 17.64
N SER A 284 29.15 -11.19 18.88
CA SER A 284 30.33 -10.43 19.33
C SER A 284 31.60 -10.78 18.55
N LEU A 285 31.73 -12.04 18.12
CA LEU A 285 32.77 -12.55 17.23
C LEU A 285 32.77 -11.87 15.84
N CYS A 286 31.64 -11.33 15.43
CA CYS A 286 31.44 -10.59 14.18
C CYS A 286 31.58 -9.07 14.38
N GLY A 287 32.03 -8.64 15.56
CA GLY A 287 32.15 -7.23 15.92
C GLY A 287 30.84 -6.58 16.37
N TYR A 288 29.74 -7.32 16.51
CA TYR A 288 28.48 -6.78 17.04
C TYR A 288 28.57 -6.48 18.55
N PRO A 289 27.95 -5.41 19.07
CA PRO A 289 27.19 -4.38 18.36
C PRO A 289 28.06 -3.25 17.76
N LYS A 290 29.38 -3.23 18.02
CA LYS A 290 30.28 -2.14 17.62
C LYS A 290 30.32 -1.91 16.10
N ASN A 291 30.29 -2.99 15.32
CA ASN A 291 30.29 -3.00 13.84
C ASN A 291 28.93 -3.45 13.29
N SER A 292 27.85 -3.16 14.02
CA SER A 292 26.48 -3.48 13.59
C SER A 292 26.16 -2.90 12.22
N PHE A 293 26.63 -1.69 11.89
CA PHE A 293 26.38 -1.11 10.57
C PHE A 293 26.88 -2.00 9.42
N ALA A 294 28.12 -2.48 9.49
CA ALA A 294 28.70 -3.38 8.49
C ALA A 294 27.91 -4.69 8.35
N LEU A 295 27.43 -5.23 9.48
CA LEU A 295 26.60 -6.44 9.50
C LEU A 295 25.30 -6.24 8.71
N TYR A 296 24.56 -5.15 8.99
CA TYR A 296 23.29 -4.85 8.31
C TYR A 296 23.50 -4.47 6.85
N LEU A 297 24.55 -3.70 6.54
CA LEU A 297 24.88 -3.33 5.17
C LEU A 297 25.19 -4.57 4.32
N HIS A 298 25.98 -5.51 4.86
CA HIS A 298 26.33 -6.73 4.18
C HIS A 298 25.16 -7.70 4.06
N SER A 299 24.41 -7.94 5.15
CA SER A 299 23.28 -8.88 5.11
C SER A 299 22.20 -8.45 4.11
N PHE A 300 22.01 -7.14 3.93
CA PHE A 300 21.07 -6.59 2.96
C PHE A 300 21.48 -6.82 1.50
N SER A 301 22.76 -7.14 1.21
CA SER A 301 23.18 -7.51 -0.16
C SER A 301 22.40 -8.71 -0.72
N GLY A 302 22.05 -9.69 0.13
CA GLY A 302 21.23 -10.81 -0.34
C GLY A 302 19.78 -10.44 -0.61
N VAL A 303 19.26 -9.40 0.05
CA VAL A 303 17.94 -8.84 -0.27
C VAL A 303 17.97 -8.20 -1.65
N THR A 304 19.07 -7.53 -2.01
CA THR A 304 19.17 -6.88 -3.33
C THR A 304 19.41 -7.86 -4.47
N GLY A 305 19.82 -9.11 -4.18
CA GLY A 305 20.01 -10.18 -5.18
C GLY A 305 21.42 -10.74 -5.23
N PHE A 306 22.32 -10.35 -4.33
CA PHE A 306 23.65 -10.92 -4.23
C PHE A 306 23.63 -12.21 -3.39
N ASP A 307 24.02 -13.34 -3.96
CA ASP A 307 24.16 -14.60 -3.24
C ASP A 307 25.38 -14.54 -2.30
N VAL A 308 25.11 -14.14 -1.05
CA VAL A 308 26.09 -14.03 0.03
C VAL A 308 26.78 -15.36 0.37
N TRP A 309 26.26 -16.49 -0.11
CA TRP A 309 26.79 -17.83 0.16
C TRP A 309 27.66 -18.36 -0.97
N LYS A 310 27.51 -17.87 -2.20
CA LYS A 310 28.37 -18.20 -3.36
C LYS A 310 29.54 -17.25 -3.54
N GLY A 311 29.42 -16.00 -3.10
CA GLY A 311 30.48 -15.00 -3.20
C GLY A 311 31.74 -15.37 -2.41
N GLU A 312 32.87 -14.68 -2.70
CA GLU A 312 34.04 -14.75 -1.82
C GLU A 312 33.64 -14.23 -0.45
N THR A 313 33.68 -15.12 0.55
CA THR A 313 33.34 -14.78 1.94
C THR A 313 34.27 -13.67 2.43
N ILE A 314 33.70 -12.60 2.97
CA ILE A 314 34.50 -11.54 3.59
C ILE A 314 35.26 -12.14 4.77
N ASP A 315 36.59 -12.16 4.67
CA ASP A 315 37.45 -12.56 5.77
C ASP A 315 37.09 -11.77 7.04
N GLN A 316 37.04 -12.44 8.18
CA GLN A 316 36.69 -11.85 9.47
C GLN A 316 37.50 -10.58 9.82
N LYS A 317 38.75 -10.50 9.33
CA LYS A 317 39.63 -9.33 9.51
C LYS A 317 39.19 -8.11 8.69
N ASN A 318 38.49 -8.31 7.58
CA ASN A 318 38.02 -7.27 6.68
C ASN A 318 36.62 -6.76 7.04
N TRP A 319 35.89 -7.50 7.89
CA TRP A 319 34.54 -7.12 8.35
C TRP A 319 34.50 -5.75 9.05
N GLN A 320 35.61 -5.36 9.71
CA GLN A 320 35.72 -4.07 10.39
C GLN A 320 35.85 -2.88 9.43
N ASN A 321 36.14 -3.12 8.15
CA ASN A 321 36.29 -2.09 7.12
C ASN A 321 35.06 -1.98 6.20
N PHE A 322 34.02 -2.80 6.43
CA PHE A 322 32.85 -2.92 5.55
C PHE A 322 31.77 -1.86 5.84
N ASN A 323 32.17 -0.58 5.89
CA ASN A 323 31.23 0.54 6.02
C ASN A 323 30.70 1.04 4.66
N LEU A 324 31.14 0.40 3.58
CA LEU A 324 30.77 0.70 2.20
C LEU A 324 30.47 -0.61 1.47
N ILE A 325 29.54 -0.56 0.52
CA ILE A 325 29.25 -1.67 -0.38
C ILE A 325 30.47 -1.87 -1.30
N SER A 326 31.01 -3.09 -1.35
CA SER A 326 32.19 -3.38 -2.18
C SER A 326 31.94 -3.10 -3.67
N GLU A 327 32.99 -2.71 -4.40
CA GLU A 327 32.89 -2.40 -5.83
C GLU A 327 32.31 -3.57 -6.65
N ILE A 328 32.69 -4.81 -6.31
CA ILE A 328 32.17 -6.03 -6.96
C ILE A 328 30.65 -6.15 -6.75
N MET A 329 30.15 -5.95 -5.53
CA MET A 329 28.71 -5.97 -5.26
C MET A 329 27.99 -4.86 -6.00
N GLN A 330 28.56 -3.65 -6.02
CA GLN A 330 27.96 -2.53 -6.74
C GLN A 330 27.86 -2.82 -8.25
N MET A 331 28.94 -3.30 -8.86
CA MET A 331 28.97 -3.65 -10.29
C MET A 331 27.99 -4.78 -10.60
N MET A 332 27.97 -5.83 -9.79
CA MET A 332 27.07 -6.97 -9.98
C MET A 332 25.61 -6.55 -9.84
N ILE A 333 25.24 -5.81 -8.79
CA ILE A 333 23.84 -5.37 -8.59
C ILE A 333 23.42 -4.39 -9.68
N LYS A 334 24.27 -3.43 -10.06
CA LYS A 334 23.98 -2.55 -11.20
C LYS A 334 23.74 -3.34 -12.48
N ALA A 335 24.53 -4.38 -12.74
CA ALA A 335 24.32 -5.27 -13.87
C ALA A 335 23.03 -6.10 -13.74
N LEU A 336 22.74 -6.66 -12.58
CA LEU A 336 21.55 -7.47 -12.31
C LEU A 336 20.26 -6.69 -12.66
N TYR A 337 20.20 -5.41 -12.28
CA TYR A 337 19.03 -4.54 -12.52
C TYR A 337 19.02 -3.84 -13.89
N LYS A 338 20.00 -4.08 -14.77
CA LYS A 338 19.96 -3.62 -16.18
C LYS A 338 18.91 -4.37 -17.01
N VAL A 339 18.67 -5.63 -16.70
CA VAL A 339 17.82 -6.55 -17.46
C VAL A 339 16.59 -6.97 -16.66
N PRO A 340 15.50 -7.48 -17.27
CA PRO A 340 14.31 -7.88 -16.53
C PRO A 340 14.53 -9.18 -15.73
N PRO A 341 13.68 -9.45 -14.72
CA PRO A 341 13.58 -10.77 -14.12
C PRO A 341 13.42 -11.87 -15.18
N GLY A 342 14.16 -12.97 -15.04
CA GLY A 342 14.13 -14.09 -15.97
C GLY A 342 14.95 -13.90 -17.24
N TYR A 343 15.75 -12.83 -17.37
CA TYR A 343 16.70 -12.67 -18.48
C TYR A 343 17.64 -13.87 -18.58
N ASP A 344 17.83 -14.40 -19.79
CA ASP A 344 18.66 -15.60 -20.06
C ASP A 344 20.13 -15.22 -20.28
N LEU A 345 20.99 -15.53 -19.33
CA LEU A 345 22.41 -15.17 -19.37
C LEU A 345 23.19 -15.91 -20.47
N ASN A 346 22.67 -17.02 -20.99
CA ASN A 346 23.32 -17.83 -22.02
C ASN A 346 23.00 -17.38 -23.45
N LYS A 347 22.05 -16.47 -23.64
CA LYS A 347 21.64 -16.02 -24.97
C LYS A 347 22.26 -14.66 -25.27
N ASN A 348 22.84 -14.54 -26.46
CA ASN A 348 23.12 -13.23 -27.07
C ASN A 348 21.82 -12.76 -27.71
N GLN A 349 21.04 -11.94 -26.99
CA GLN A 349 19.73 -11.46 -27.46
C GLN A 349 19.78 -10.09 -28.11
#